data_AF-A0AAW1TG84-F1
#
_entry.id   AF-A0AAW1TG84-F1
#
_cell.length_a   1.000
_cell.length_b   1.000
_cell.length_c   1.000
_cell.angle_alpha   90.00
_cell.angle_beta   90.00
_cell.angle_gamma   90.00
#
_symmetry.space_group_name_H-M   'P 1'
#
loop_
_entity.id
_entity.type
_entity.pdbx_description
1 polymer ?
#
loop_
_entity_poly.entity_id
_entity_poly.type
_entity_poly.pdbx_seq_one_letter_code
_entity_poly.pdbx_strand_id
1 'polypeptide(L)'
;MASCATDLKCYVLEVAPAARADLCRQLQLALPMLPEFGKTDSANDLHCLRQHLCFHQVQHWLGMPIFETSDQAEQYAGELVQLFAASQPQVAGLDAKERGHADELLVLAAAALISAAECSNSPSSDRPRRLLQALLVVEAGQQKRHVSAPLRLTACFLSSLLVAPTIASNQAGPLEIKHIMHDSVSGHVLLPGLLGAGSSDEAASLLEDMLSLYSDHERDAGDTLMMAYEAGSWTKVIEFVAFGEQLRKSHTRALAQTELCLLNLELQATKGQAKSASQNVQELPQPGDLPDVLEFHEDLAVRPAWMPPSTTHLPLSLLGWWESRTSRCAPEPPWWVVARSSASLKGASWRDGSIENLRARHLLASLLAGLKSSSSDSPCGASDEQDLLDCKQMDSSAAETYTGDSHGFMLLLTRCLQQSQKSRSDREMDSTESASSTANGNSRTAAFAESLRDIAAAFGGLCETAERLLSPQGPAQPDVMFLHCHGLLAAAALAHQQAIWMALVLPCWRKSSTTSYQSKQEFEVHTLSSLLCDISHDSVTSLQKVQARLQAIVDASRDGQAAAMMKAEFKV
;
A
#
# COMPACT_ATOMS: atom_id res chain seq x y z
N MET A 1 -30.50 16.70 5.67
CA MET A 1 -30.61 15.33 5.13
C MET A 1 -29.45 15.11 4.17
N ALA A 2 -28.74 13.99 4.35
CA ALA A 2 -27.68 13.53 3.46
C ALA A 2 -28.24 13.21 2.07
N SER A 3 -27.36 13.08 1.07
CA SER A 3 -27.71 12.69 -0.30
C SER A 3 -28.52 11.39 -0.32
N CYS A 4 -29.58 11.31 -1.14
CA CYS A 4 -30.33 10.08 -1.40
C CYS A 4 -29.46 8.93 -1.91
N ALA A 5 -28.28 9.25 -2.43
CA ALA A 5 -27.38 8.30 -3.03
C ALA A 5 -27.03 7.19 -2.03
N THR A 6 -26.74 7.50 -0.76
CA THR A 6 -26.32 6.47 0.21
C THR A 6 -27.34 5.36 0.38
N ASP A 7 -28.64 5.68 0.35
CA ASP A 7 -29.72 4.70 0.41
C ASP A 7 -29.82 3.89 -0.89
N LEU A 8 -29.60 4.54 -2.03
CA LEU A 8 -29.60 3.91 -3.36
C LEU A 8 -28.38 3.00 -3.58
N LYS A 9 -27.27 3.22 -2.86
CA LYS A 9 -26.00 2.48 -3.03
C LYS A 9 -26.19 0.96 -2.94
N CYS A 10 -27.10 0.48 -2.09
CA CYS A 10 -27.42 -0.94 -1.95
C CYS A 10 -28.08 -1.55 -3.20
N TYR A 11 -28.81 -0.74 -3.97
CA TYR A 11 -29.66 -1.18 -5.08
C TYR A 11 -29.01 -0.97 -6.45
N VAL A 12 -27.93 -0.19 -6.52
CA VAL A 12 -27.17 0.05 -7.77
C VAL A 12 -26.73 -1.28 -8.42
N LEU A 13 -26.46 -2.30 -7.61
CA LEU A 13 -26.10 -3.64 -8.07
C LEU A 13 -27.21 -4.37 -8.83
N GLU A 14 -28.45 -4.14 -8.44
CA GLU A 14 -29.61 -4.79 -9.04
C GLU A 14 -29.93 -4.21 -10.43
N VAL A 15 -29.30 -3.08 -10.79
CA VAL A 15 -29.46 -2.47 -12.11
C VAL A 15 -28.64 -3.23 -13.14
N ALA A 16 -29.35 -3.98 -13.98
CA ALA A 16 -28.78 -4.70 -15.11
C ALA A 16 -27.88 -3.78 -15.97
N PRO A 17 -26.70 -4.24 -16.43
CA PRO A 17 -25.76 -3.41 -17.20
C PRO A 17 -26.40 -2.66 -18.38
N ALA A 18 -27.30 -3.33 -19.12
CA ALA A 18 -28.01 -2.75 -20.25
C ALA A 18 -28.96 -1.60 -19.85
N ALA A 19 -29.48 -1.58 -18.63
CA ALA A 19 -30.43 -0.58 -18.14
C ALA A 19 -29.73 0.64 -17.49
N ARG A 20 -28.43 0.57 -17.21
CA ARG A 20 -27.70 1.64 -16.49
C ARG A 20 -27.69 2.95 -17.25
N ALA A 21 -27.42 2.90 -18.56
CA ALA A 21 -27.39 4.10 -19.40
C ALA A 21 -28.78 4.78 -19.48
N ASP A 22 -29.84 3.98 -19.61
CA ASP A 22 -31.22 4.49 -19.62
C ASP A 22 -31.62 5.10 -18.28
N LEU A 23 -31.25 4.47 -17.15
CA LEU A 23 -31.49 5.03 -15.83
C LEU A 23 -30.76 6.37 -15.64
N CYS A 24 -29.47 6.45 -15.99
CA CYS A 24 -28.71 7.71 -15.94
C CYS A 24 -29.39 8.79 -16.78
N ARG A 25 -29.82 8.46 -18.00
CA ARG A 25 -30.54 9.40 -18.88
C ARG A 25 -31.86 9.87 -18.27
N GLN A 26 -32.64 8.98 -17.67
CA GLN A 26 -33.89 9.35 -17.00
C GLN A 26 -33.65 10.25 -15.78
N LEU A 27 -32.65 9.93 -14.96
CA LEU A 27 -32.28 10.78 -13.82
C LEU A 27 -31.81 12.16 -14.28
N GLN A 28 -31.00 12.24 -15.35
CA GLN A 28 -30.54 13.49 -15.93
C GLN A 28 -31.71 14.35 -16.43
N LEU A 29 -32.70 13.75 -17.10
CA LEU A 29 -33.90 14.45 -17.55
C LEU A 29 -34.78 14.95 -16.40
N ALA A 30 -34.71 14.29 -15.24
CA ALA A 30 -35.44 14.67 -14.03
C ALA A 30 -34.72 15.73 -13.18
N LEU A 31 -33.48 16.08 -13.52
CA LEU A 31 -32.73 17.09 -12.77
C LEU A 31 -33.35 18.49 -12.97
N PRO A 32 -33.50 19.28 -11.90
CA PRO A 32 -33.87 20.67 -12.05
C PRO A 32 -32.75 21.45 -12.74
N MET A 33 -33.11 22.50 -13.46
CA MET A 33 -32.14 23.47 -13.95
C MET A 33 -31.36 24.05 -12.77
N LEU A 34 -30.04 24.14 -12.90
CA LEU A 34 -29.21 24.76 -11.88
C LEU A 34 -29.60 26.23 -11.74
N PRO A 35 -29.96 26.69 -10.52
CA PRO A 35 -30.24 28.09 -10.30
C PRO A 35 -28.95 28.91 -10.40
N GLU A 36 -29.09 30.21 -10.67
CA GLU A 36 -28.00 31.16 -10.46
C GLU A 36 -27.78 31.31 -8.95
N PHE A 37 -26.91 30.45 -8.41
CA PHE A 37 -26.61 30.36 -6.98
C PHE A 37 -26.38 31.75 -6.38
N GLY A 38 -27.19 32.10 -5.38
CA GLY A 38 -27.11 33.38 -4.66
C GLY A 38 -28.07 34.48 -5.15
N LYS A 39 -28.92 34.23 -6.15
CA LYS A 39 -30.01 35.16 -6.55
C LYS A 39 -31.42 34.67 -6.18
N THR A 40 -31.58 33.40 -5.82
CA THR A 40 -32.84 32.71 -5.54
C THR A 40 -32.95 32.32 -4.06
N ASP A 41 -34.10 31.78 -3.64
CA ASP A 41 -34.30 31.26 -2.28
C ASP A 41 -33.25 30.18 -1.96
N SER A 42 -32.42 30.43 -0.94
CA SER A 42 -31.27 29.58 -0.58
C SER A 42 -31.61 28.11 -0.30
N ALA A 43 -32.83 27.84 0.17
CA ALA A 43 -33.33 26.50 0.40
C ALA A 43 -33.58 25.72 -0.89
N ASN A 44 -34.09 26.38 -1.94
CA ASN A 44 -34.33 25.76 -3.24
C ASN A 44 -33.01 25.48 -3.95
N ASP A 45 -32.06 26.41 -3.87
CA ASP A 45 -30.70 26.26 -4.41
C ASP A 45 -29.99 25.03 -3.83
N LEU A 46 -30.09 24.86 -2.51
CA LEU A 46 -29.52 23.72 -1.81
C LEU A 46 -30.21 22.40 -2.18
N HIS A 47 -31.52 22.42 -2.39
CA HIS A 47 -32.26 21.24 -2.85
C HIS A 47 -31.81 20.81 -4.25
N CYS A 48 -31.73 21.74 -5.19
CA CYS A 48 -31.23 21.50 -6.55
C CYS A 48 -29.79 20.96 -6.51
N LEU A 49 -28.90 21.59 -5.75
CA LEU A 49 -27.50 21.13 -5.59
C LEU A 49 -27.42 19.69 -5.09
N ARG A 50 -28.23 19.32 -4.10
CA ARG A 50 -28.27 17.96 -3.55
C ARG A 50 -28.77 16.93 -4.57
N GLN A 51 -29.73 17.30 -5.43
CA GLN A 51 -30.20 16.42 -6.50
C GLN A 51 -29.12 16.20 -7.56
N HIS A 52 -28.43 17.26 -7.99
CA HIS A 52 -27.29 17.16 -8.89
C HIS A 52 -26.16 16.30 -8.28
N LEU A 53 -25.84 16.50 -7.00
CA LEU A 53 -24.86 15.67 -6.32
C LEU A 53 -25.29 14.19 -6.27
N CYS A 54 -26.53 13.91 -5.89
CA CYS A 54 -27.08 12.54 -5.83
C CYS A 54 -27.00 11.88 -7.21
N PHE A 55 -27.34 12.62 -8.29
CA PHE A 55 -27.18 12.15 -9.66
C PHE A 55 -25.74 11.76 -9.99
N HIS A 56 -24.77 12.65 -9.77
CA HIS A 56 -23.37 12.37 -10.10
C HIS A 56 -22.79 11.20 -9.28
N GLN A 57 -23.20 11.06 -8.01
CA GLN A 57 -22.81 9.91 -7.17
C GLN A 57 -23.38 8.58 -7.70
N VAL A 58 -24.67 8.55 -8.03
CA VAL A 58 -25.34 7.36 -8.59
C VAL A 58 -24.75 7.02 -9.96
N GLN A 59 -24.53 8.02 -10.81
CA GLN A 59 -23.90 7.86 -12.11
C GLN A 59 -22.51 7.22 -11.95
N HIS A 60 -21.69 7.74 -11.03
CA HIS A 60 -20.37 7.18 -10.74
C HIS A 60 -20.43 5.73 -10.27
N TRP A 61 -21.35 5.37 -9.36
CA TRP A 61 -21.48 3.99 -8.89
C TRP A 61 -21.99 3.01 -9.94
N LEU A 62 -22.72 3.49 -10.95
CA LEU A 62 -23.13 2.69 -12.10
C LEU A 62 -21.96 2.43 -13.08
N GLY A 63 -20.79 3.05 -12.85
CA GLY A 63 -19.63 3.00 -13.76
C GLY A 63 -19.75 3.98 -14.92
N MET A 64 -20.47 5.10 -14.72
CA MET A 64 -20.73 6.13 -15.72
C MET A 64 -20.22 7.50 -15.22
N PRO A 65 -19.98 8.49 -16.11
CA PRO A 65 -19.93 8.36 -17.57
C PRO A 65 -18.72 7.53 -18.02
N ILE A 66 -18.84 6.94 -19.21
CA ILE A 66 -17.72 6.27 -19.87
C ILE A 66 -17.04 7.31 -20.75
N PHE A 67 -15.73 7.49 -20.56
CA PHE A 67 -14.96 8.44 -21.34
C PHE A 67 -14.24 7.73 -22.48
N GLU A 68 -14.49 8.18 -23.70
CA GLU A 68 -13.77 7.67 -24.88
C GLU A 68 -12.41 8.34 -25.02
N THR A 69 -12.29 9.59 -24.56
CA THR A 69 -11.08 10.40 -24.66
C THR A 69 -10.71 11.03 -23.32
N SER A 70 -9.42 11.34 -23.16
CA SER A 70 -8.91 12.07 -21.98
C SER A 70 -9.60 13.43 -21.83
N ASP A 71 -9.84 14.14 -22.94
CA ASP A 71 -10.48 15.45 -22.96
C ASP A 71 -11.94 15.42 -22.45
N GLN A 72 -12.70 14.37 -22.74
CA GLN A 72 -14.06 14.20 -22.23
C GLN A 72 -14.05 14.07 -20.70
N ALA A 73 -13.10 13.31 -20.16
CA ALA A 73 -12.94 13.12 -18.72
C ALA A 73 -12.49 14.40 -18.01
N GLU A 74 -11.59 15.17 -18.63
CA GLU A 74 -11.21 16.50 -18.15
C GLU A 74 -12.39 17.47 -18.13
N GLN A 75 -13.15 17.53 -19.23
CA GLN A 75 -14.28 18.42 -19.34
C GLN A 75 -15.29 18.14 -18.23
N TYR A 76 -15.62 16.86 -18.01
CA TYR A 76 -16.52 16.45 -16.93
C TYR A 76 -15.96 16.78 -15.54
N ALA A 77 -14.66 16.59 -15.30
CA ALA A 77 -14.02 17.04 -14.06
C ALA A 77 -14.13 18.56 -13.88
N GLY A 78 -13.95 19.33 -14.96
CA GLY A 78 -14.13 20.77 -14.99
C GLY A 78 -15.55 21.20 -14.66
N GLU A 79 -16.57 20.51 -15.19
CA GLU A 79 -17.98 20.74 -14.89
C GLU A 79 -18.28 20.52 -13.39
N LEU A 80 -17.76 19.44 -12.80
CA LEU A 80 -17.92 19.16 -11.37
C LEU A 80 -17.23 20.21 -10.48
N VAL A 81 -16.03 20.66 -10.86
CA VAL A 81 -15.31 21.73 -10.17
C VAL A 81 -16.05 23.06 -10.27
N GLN A 82 -16.61 23.39 -11.45
CA GLN A 82 -17.44 24.57 -11.64
C GLN A 82 -18.70 24.52 -10.78
N LEU A 83 -19.38 23.37 -10.72
CA LEU A 83 -20.54 23.18 -9.85
C LEU A 83 -20.17 23.33 -8.37
N PHE A 84 -19.03 22.78 -7.94
CA PHE A 84 -18.51 23.01 -6.59
C PHE A 84 -18.24 24.50 -6.33
N ALA A 85 -17.58 25.21 -7.26
CA ALA A 85 -17.29 26.63 -7.13
C ALA A 85 -18.57 27.49 -7.07
N ALA A 86 -19.59 27.14 -7.86
CA ALA A 86 -20.88 27.81 -7.88
C ALA A 86 -21.67 27.56 -6.58
N SER A 87 -21.49 26.41 -5.94
CA SER A 87 -22.15 26.06 -4.67
C SER A 87 -21.58 26.78 -3.43
N GLN A 88 -20.43 27.43 -3.54
CA GLN A 88 -19.71 28.02 -2.40
C GLN A 88 -20.50 29.02 -1.55
N PRO A 89 -21.34 29.90 -2.12
CA PRO A 89 -22.17 30.79 -1.32
C PRO A 89 -23.09 30.05 -0.35
N GLN A 90 -23.49 28.80 -0.67
CA GLN A 90 -24.43 28.02 0.15
C GLN A 90 -23.77 27.35 1.34
N VAL A 91 -22.46 27.50 1.43
CA VAL A 91 -21.62 26.98 2.49
C VAL A 91 -21.09 28.15 3.37
N ALA A 92 -21.44 29.39 3.03
CA ALA A 92 -21.09 30.57 3.81
C ALA A 92 -21.74 30.49 5.20
N GLY A 93 -20.93 30.37 6.25
CA GLY A 93 -21.39 30.21 7.63
C GLY A 93 -21.57 28.78 8.09
N LEU A 94 -21.34 27.77 7.24
CA LEU A 94 -21.24 26.38 7.69
C LEU A 94 -19.97 26.23 8.54
N ASP A 95 -20.07 25.55 9.68
CA ASP A 95 -18.92 25.29 10.53
C ASP A 95 -17.83 24.54 9.73
N ALA A 96 -16.56 24.83 10.03
CA ALA A 96 -15.47 24.22 9.29
C ALA A 96 -15.41 22.70 9.49
N LYS A 97 -15.94 22.19 10.61
CA LYS A 97 -16.07 20.77 10.93
C LYS A 97 -17.28 20.10 10.30
N GLU A 98 -18.24 20.87 9.83
CA GLU A 98 -19.41 20.34 9.14
C GLU A 98 -19.08 19.98 7.69
N ARG A 99 -19.56 18.81 7.29
CA ARG A 99 -19.41 18.32 5.92
C ARG A 99 -20.06 19.30 4.94
N GLY A 100 -19.31 19.78 3.97
CA GLY A 100 -19.85 20.67 2.96
C GLY A 100 -20.86 19.94 2.07
N HIS A 101 -21.82 20.70 1.56
CA HIS A 101 -22.92 20.16 0.75
C HIS A 101 -22.48 19.61 -0.62
N ALA A 102 -21.27 19.97 -1.06
CA ALA A 102 -20.75 19.66 -2.39
C ALA A 102 -19.34 19.04 -2.37
N ASP A 103 -18.78 18.71 -1.19
CA ASP A 103 -17.39 18.22 -1.05
C ASP A 103 -17.10 17.00 -1.95
N GLU A 104 -18.10 16.12 -2.05
CA GLU A 104 -18.06 14.91 -2.88
C GLU A 104 -17.88 15.19 -4.38
N LEU A 105 -18.27 16.36 -4.89
CA LEU A 105 -18.05 16.73 -6.29
C LEU A 105 -16.57 16.74 -6.65
N LEU A 106 -15.71 17.15 -5.72
CA LEU A 106 -14.26 17.20 -5.96
C LEU A 106 -13.63 15.80 -5.91
N VAL A 107 -14.18 14.89 -5.10
CA VAL A 107 -13.79 13.48 -5.10
C VAL A 107 -14.17 12.83 -6.44
N LEU A 108 -15.36 13.14 -6.96
CA LEU A 108 -15.82 12.70 -8.27
C LEU A 108 -14.99 13.31 -9.41
N ALA A 109 -14.60 14.58 -9.30
CA ALA A 109 -13.71 15.24 -10.26
C ALA A 109 -12.32 14.59 -10.27
N ALA A 110 -11.76 14.28 -9.10
CA ALA A 110 -10.51 13.53 -8.99
C ALA A 110 -10.63 12.15 -9.63
N ALA A 111 -11.74 11.44 -9.40
CA ALA A 111 -12.00 10.16 -10.06
C ALA A 111 -12.04 10.28 -11.59
N ALA A 112 -12.70 11.31 -12.12
CA ALA A 112 -12.75 11.57 -13.56
C ALA A 112 -11.36 11.89 -14.14
N LEU A 113 -10.52 12.67 -13.44
CA LEU A 113 -9.14 12.93 -13.86
C LEU A 113 -8.27 11.66 -13.88
N ILE A 114 -8.53 10.72 -12.95
CA ILE A 114 -7.87 9.41 -12.96
C ILE A 114 -8.33 8.59 -14.17
N SER A 115 -9.63 8.59 -14.48
CA SER A 115 -10.12 8.01 -15.73
C SER A 115 -9.52 8.67 -16.97
N ALA A 116 -9.31 9.99 -16.97
CA ALA A 116 -8.61 10.69 -18.06
C ALA A 116 -7.18 10.16 -18.27
N ALA A 117 -6.52 9.76 -17.17
CA ALA A 117 -5.20 9.16 -17.16
C ALA A 117 -5.18 7.73 -17.74
N GLU A 118 -6.31 7.03 -17.64
CA GLU A 118 -6.52 5.69 -18.20
C GLU A 118 -6.90 5.75 -19.70
N CYS A 119 -7.59 6.81 -20.13
CA CYS A 119 -7.99 7.01 -21.53
C CYS A 119 -6.87 7.54 -22.45
N SER A 120 -5.74 8.02 -21.91
CA SER A 120 -4.65 8.56 -22.75
C SER A 120 -3.96 7.45 -23.54
N ASN A 121 -3.88 7.64 -24.87
CA ASN A 121 -3.16 6.74 -25.78
C ASN A 121 -1.63 6.77 -25.58
N SER A 122 -1.13 7.75 -24.81
CA SER A 122 0.26 7.85 -24.37
C SER A 122 0.33 7.45 -22.89
N PRO A 123 0.47 6.15 -22.58
CA PRO A 123 0.22 5.61 -21.24
C PRO A 123 1.22 6.07 -20.18
N SER A 124 2.35 6.62 -20.59
CA SER A 124 3.46 6.95 -19.71
C SER A 124 3.44 8.44 -19.31
N SER A 125 3.53 9.39 -20.25
CA SER A 125 3.77 10.81 -19.91
C SER A 125 2.60 11.55 -19.22
N ASP A 126 1.34 11.24 -19.54
CA ASP A 126 0.19 12.00 -19.01
C ASP A 126 -0.29 11.58 -17.61
N ARG A 127 -0.04 10.34 -17.21
CA ARG A 127 -0.68 9.76 -16.01
C ARG A 127 -0.25 10.44 -14.70
N PRO A 128 1.04 10.68 -14.43
CA PRO A 128 1.47 11.44 -13.24
C PRO A 128 0.90 12.86 -13.21
N ARG A 129 0.87 13.53 -14.38
CA ARG A 129 0.26 14.86 -14.52
C ARG A 129 -1.22 14.84 -14.11
N ARG A 130 -1.98 13.81 -14.51
CA ARG A 130 -3.39 13.67 -14.12
C ARG A 130 -3.58 13.44 -12.62
N LEU A 131 -2.75 12.61 -12.01
CA LEU A 131 -2.79 12.39 -10.57
C LEU A 131 -2.48 13.69 -9.81
N LEU A 132 -1.51 14.47 -10.28
CA LEU A 132 -1.21 15.77 -9.70
C LEU A 132 -2.37 16.74 -9.88
N GLN A 133 -3.00 16.82 -11.06
CA GLN A 133 -4.21 17.62 -11.26
C GLN A 133 -5.33 17.21 -10.29
N ALA A 134 -5.56 15.90 -10.13
CA ALA A 134 -6.55 15.38 -9.19
C ALA A 134 -6.22 15.79 -7.75
N LEU A 135 -4.95 15.70 -7.34
CA LEU A 135 -4.52 16.12 -6.01
C LEU A 135 -4.73 17.62 -5.80
N LEU A 136 -4.38 18.45 -6.78
CA LEU A 136 -4.56 19.91 -6.73
C LEU A 136 -6.03 20.31 -6.62
N VAL A 137 -6.93 19.64 -7.35
CA VAL A 137 -8.38 19.86 -7.25
C VAL A 137 -8.88 19.56 -5.83
N VAL A 138 -8.41 18.46 -5.24
CA VAL A 138 -8.78 18.06 -3.88
C VAL A 138 -8.20 19.02 -2.84
N GLU A 139 -6.92 19.41 -2.95
CA GLU A 139 -6.27 20.40 -2.08
C GLU A 139 -6.99 21.75 -2.12
N ALA A 140 -7.40 22.22 -3.31
CA ALA A 140 -8.17 23.45 -3.44
C ALA A 140 -9.52 23.38 -2.70
N GLY A 141 -10.14 22.20 -2.66
CA GLY A 141 -11.31 21.93 -1.82
C GLY A 141 -10.99 21.99 -0.33
N GLN A 142 -9.88 21.37 0.08
CA GLN A 142 -9.45 21.32 1.48
C GLN A 142 -9.11 22.69 2.06
N GLN A 143 -8.63 23.65 1.26
CA GLN A 143 -8.44 25.04 1.71
C GLN A 143 -9.72 25.64 2.31
N LYS A 144 -10.89 25.20 1.83
CA LYS A 144 -12.21 25.64 2.30
C LYS A 144 -12.85 24.66 3.27
N ARG A 145 -12.44 23.39 3.25
CA ARG A 145 -13.05 22.24 3.94
C ARG A 145 -11.97 21.33 4.53
N HIS A 146 -11.17 21.88 5.46
CA HIS A 146 -9.93 21.24 5.90
C HIS A 146 -10.11 19.94 6.70
N VAL A 147 -11.30 19.60 7.18
CA VAL A 147 -11.56 18.31 7.88
C VAL A 147 -12.44 17.34 7.09
N SER A 148 -12.70 17.62 5.80
CA SER A 148 -13.57 16.76 5.01
C SER A 148 -12.88 15.41 4.75
N ALA A 149 -13.32 14.37 5.46
CA ALA A 149 -12.73 13.04 5.38
C ALA A 149 -12.64 12.48 3.94
N PRO A 150 -13.67 12.61 3.07
CA PRO A 150 -13.58 12.17 1.68
C PRO A 150 -12.43 12.85 0.90
N LEU A 151 -12.25 14.17 1.08
CA LEU A 151 -11.15 14.91 0.45
C LEU A 151 -9.79 14.48 1.00
N ARG A 152 -9.67 14.31 2.32
CA ARG A 152 -8.43 13.91 2.98
C ARG A 152 -8.00 12.50 2.60
N LEU A 153 -8.93 11.54 2.59
CA LEU A 153 -8.67 10.16 2.15
C LEU A 153 -8.27 10.14 0.67
N THR A 154 -8.98 10.86 -0.19
CA THR A 154 -8.66 10.97 -1.62
C THR A 154 -7.26 11.53 -1.83
N ALA A 155 -6.91 12.61 -1.13
CA ALA A 155 -5.58 13.19 -1.17
C ALA A 155 -4.51 12.22 -0.64
N CYS A 156 -4.79 11.49 0.45
CA CYS A 156 -3.89 10.47 0.98
C CYS A 156 -3.54 9.42 -0.07
N PHE A 157 -4.55 8.82 -0.73
CA PHE A 157 -4.32 7.83 -1.80
C PHE A 157 -3.55 8.41 -2.99
N LEU A 158 -3.91 9.63 -3.43
CA LEU A 158 -3.21 10.30 -4.53
C LEU A 158 -1.75 10.59 -4.17
N SER A 159 -1.49 11.08 -2.97
CA SER A 159 -0.13 11.32 -2.46
C SER A 159 0.68 10.03 -2.35
N SER A 160 0.06 8.93 -1.90
CA SER A 160 0.70 7.62 -1.90
C SER A 160 1.04 7.15 -3.32
N LEU A 161 0.12 7.29 -4.28
CA LEU A 161 0.40 6.96 -5.69
C LEU A 161 1.51 7.81 -6.31
N LEU A 162 1.65 9.05 -5.87
CA LEU A 162 2.73 9.97 -6.23
C LEU A 162 4.01 9.73 -5.43
N VAL A 163 4.09 8.68 -4.61
CA VAL A 163 5.27 8.35 -3.77
C VAL A 163 5.68 9.56 -2.91
N ALA A 164 4.70 10.24 -2.34
CA ALA A 164 4.86 11.40 -1.47
C ALA A 164 4.40 11.06 -0.04
N PRO A 165 5.17 10.25 0.70
CA PRO A 165 4.76 9.69 2.00
C PRO A 165 4.54 10.77 3.07
N THR A 166 5.39 11.78 3.12
CA THR A 166 5.23 12.93 4.04
C THR A 166 3.92 13.68 3.79
N ILE A 167 3.57 13.88 2.52
CA ILE A 167 2.31 14.53 2.15
C ILE A 167 1.14 13.63 2.54
N ALA A 168 1.21 12.33 2.25
CA ALA A 168 0.17 11.37 2.64
C ALA A 168 -0.07 11.35 4.16
N SER A 169 0.99 11.30 4.97
CA SER A 169 0.90 11.40 6.44
C SER A 169 0.27 12.72 6.90
N ASN A 170 0.65 13.84 6.27
CA ASN A 170 0.05 15.15 6.57
C ASN A 170 -1.44 15.21 6.21
N GLN A 171 -1.90 14.45 5.20
CA GLN A 171 -3.33 14.32 4.90
C GLN A 171 -4.08 13.46 5.92
N ALA A 172 -3.41 12.45 6.49
CA ALA A 172 -3.98 11.57 7.48
C ALA A 172 -4.12 12.24 8.87
N GLY A 173 -3.22 13.14 9.25
CA GLY A 173 -3.24 13.82 10.55
C GLY A 173 -4.61 14.42 10.93
N PRO A 174 -5.24 15.26 10.08
CA PRO A 174 -6.56 15.84 10.35
C PRO A 174 -7.73 14.84 10.39
N LEU A 175 -7.54 13.60 9.92
CA LEU A 175 -8.55 12.54 10.10
C LEU A 175 -8.60 12.02 11.53
N GLU A 176 -7.58 12.32 12.35
CA GLU A 176 -7.44 11.84 13.72
C GLU A 176 -7.73 10.34 13.88
N ILE A 177 -7.14 9.52 13.00
CA ILE A 177 -7.23 8.06 13.06
C ILE A 177 -6.65 7.61 14.41
N LYS A 178 -7.50 7.02 15.25
CA LYS A 178 -7.25 6.64 16.65
C LYS A 178 -7.97 5.35 16.98
N HIS A 179 -7.44 4.63 17.97
CA HIS A 179 -8.05 3.42 18.53
C HIS A 179 -8.48 2.44 17.43
N ILE A 180 -9.72 1.97 17.46
CA ILE A 180 -10.26 0.94 16.54
C ILE A 180 -10.10 1.31 15.06
N MET A 181 -9.97 2.60 14.73
CA MET A 181 -9.71 3.01 13.35
C MET A 181 -8.36 2.50 12.82
N HIS A 182 -7.38 2.22 13.68
CA HIS A 182 -6.12 1.61 13.26
C HIS A 182 -6.30 0.19 12.70
N ASP A 183 -7.23 -0.58 13.28
CA ASP A 183 -7.58 -1.93 12.81
C ASP A 183 -8.37 -1.88 11.50
N SER A 184 -9.29 -0.91 11.37
CA SER A 184 -10.15 -0.83 10.18
C SER A 184 -9.59 0.00 9.00
N VAL A 185 -8.69 0.97 9.22
CA VAL A 185 -8.33 1.97 8.19
C VAL A 185 -6.83 2.03 7.94
N SER A 186 -6.00 2.18 8.97
CA SER A 186 -4.57 2.51 8.83
C SER A 186 -3.81 1.55 7.90
N GLY A 187 -4.04 0.25 8.07
CA GLY A 187 -3.32 -0.81 7.36
C GLY A 187 -3.49 -0.79 5.84
N HIS A 188 -4.61 -0.29 5.33
CA HIS A 188 -4.92 -0.33 3.88
C HIS A 188 -5.05 1.06 3.21
N VAL A 189 -4.98 2.13 4.00
CA VAL A 189 -5.00 3.52 3.51
C VAL A 189 -3.60 4.11 3.45
N LEU A 190 -2.89 4.18 4.59
CA LEU A 190 -1.64 4.92 4.70
C LEU A 190 -0.42 4.00 4.64
N LEU A 191 -0.46 2.88 5.36
CA LEU A 191 0.67 1.96 5.49
C LEU A 191 1.28 1.50 4.15
N PRO A 192 0.48 1.15 3.11
CA PRO A 192 1.05 0.71 1.84
C PRO A 192 1.84 1.82 1.13
N GLY A 193 1.41 3.07 1.29
CA GLY A 193 2.10 4.22 0.75
C GLY A 193 3.41 4.54 1.46
N LEU A 194 3.45 4.39 2.78
CA LEU A 194 4.67 4.62 3.57
C LEU A 194 5.72 3.55 3.30
N LEU A 195 5.33 2.27 3.32
CA LEU A 195 6.25 1.19 3.03
C LEU A 195 6.72 1.22 1.57
N GLY A 196 5.81 1.48 0.62
CA GLY A 196 6.16 1.53 -0.81
C GLY A 196 7.06 2.69 -1.19
N ALA A 197 7.06 3.77 -0.41
CA ALA A 197 7.97 4.90 -0.59
C ALA A 197 9.30 4.76 0.16
N GLY A 198 9.48 3.70 0.96
CA GLY A 198 10.66 3.53 1.82
C GLY A 198 10.73 4.53 2.98
N SER A 199 9.59 5.07 3.43
CA SER A 199 9.52 5.96 4.59
C SER A 199 9.50 5.17 5.89
N SER A 200 10.64 4.59 6.24
CA SER A 200 10.76 3.65 7.37
C SER A 200 10.42 4.30 8.72
N ASP A 201 10.77 5.56 8.94
CA ASP A 201 10.49 6.26 10.19
C ASP A 201 8.99 6.54 10.37
N GLU A 202 8.32 7.10 9.36
CA GLU A 202 6.87 7.32 9.41
C GLU A 202 6.08 6.00 9.45
N ALA A 203 6.56 4.97 8.74
CA ALA A 203 5.94 3.65 8.77
C ALA A 203 6.06 3.01 10.15
N ALA A 204 7.24 3.08 10.78
CA ALA A 204 7.46 2.55 12.13
C ALA A 204 6.54 3.24 13.15
N SER A 205 6.46 4.57 13.12
CA SER A 205 5.55 5.33 13.98
C SER A 205 4.09 4.90 13.80
N LEU A 206 3.62 4.76 12.55
CA LEU A 206 2.26 4.31 12.28
C LEU A 206 2.01 2.89 12.80
N LEU A 207 2.97 1.99 12.62
CA LEU A 207 2.86 0.60 13.07
C LEU A 207 2.84 0.50 14.60
N GLU A 208 3.64 1.31 15.29
CA GLU A 208 3.60 1.42 16.76
C GLU A 208 2.23 1.94 17.23
N ASP A 209 1.69 2.99 16.59
CA ASP A 209 0.34 3.49 16.89
C ASP A 209 -0.73 2.41 16.64
N MET A 210 -0.61 1.65 15.55
CA MET A 210 -1.50 0.52 15.26
C MET A 210 -1.42 -0.57 16.32
N LEU A 211 -0.22 -0.89 16.81
CA LEU A 211 -0.03 -1.90 17.86
C LEU A 211 -0.49 -1.44 19.23
N SER A 212 -0.40 -0.13 19.51
CA SER A 212 -0.86 0.47 20.77
C SER A 212 -2.35 0.23 21.03
N LEU A 213 -3.18 0.18 19.98
CA LEU A 213 -4.60 -0.20 20.08
C LEU A 213 -4.77 -1.54 20.81
N TYR A 214 -4.02 -2.56 20.40
CA TYR A 214 -4.21 -3.92 20.91
C TYR A 214 -3.67 -4.05 22.34
N SER A 215 -2.54 -3.43 22.65
CA SER A 215 -1.98 -3.45 24.01
C SER A 215 -2.83 -2.64 24.99
N ASP A 216 -3.35 -1.47 24.57
CA ASP A 216 -4.28 -0.69 25.37
C ASP A 216 -5.59 -1.46 25.59
N HIS A 217 -6.12 -2.13 24.57
CA HIS A 217 -7.31 -2.98 24.73
C HIS A 217 -7.06 -4.14 25.70
N GLU A 218 -5.93 -4.84 25.60
CA GLU A 218 -5.59 -5.94 26.50
C GLU A 218 -5.49 -5.47 27.97
N ARG A 219 -4.97 -4.26 28.20
CA ARG A 219 -4.91 -3.65 29.55
C ARG A 219 -6.30 -3.29 30.07
N ASP A 220 -7.15 -2.69 29.23
CA ASP A 220 -8.41 -2.09 29.67
C ASP A 220 -9.60 -3.08 29.62
N ALA A 221 -9.44 -4.23 28.96
CA ALA A 221 -10.49 -5.24 28.79
C ALA A 221 -10.99 -5.82 30.12
N GLY A 222 -10.09 -6.08 31.07
CA GLY A 222 -10.44 -6.66 32.37
C GLY A 222 -11.37 -5.74 33.19
N ASP A 223 -11.04 -4.45 33.24
CA ASP A 223 -11.83 -3.45 33.95
C ASP A 223 -13.20 -3.27 33.28
N THR A 224 -13.22 -3.19 31.94
CA THR A 224 -14.45 -3.05 31.17
C THR A 224 -15.40 -4.24 31.35
N LEU A 225 -14.85 -5.46 31.39
CA LEU A 225 -15.61 -6.68 31.68
C LEU A 225 -16.17 -6.69 33.10
N MET A 226 -15.37 -6.29 34.10
CA MET A 226 -15.81 -6.22 35.49
C MET A 226 -16.95 -5.21 35.67
N MET A 227 -16.81 -4.02 35.08
CA MET A 227 -17.86 -2.99 35.14
C MET A 227 -19.19 -3.49 34.55
N ALA A 228 -19.15 -4.19 33.41
CA ALA A 228 -20.36 -4.77 32.81
C ALA A 228 -20.98 -5.88 33.67
N TYR A 229 -20.14 -6.69 34.33
CA TYR A 229 -20.55 -7.73 35.27
C TYR A 229 -21.27 -7.11 36.49
N GLU A 230 -20.65 -6.12 37.13
CA GLU A 230 -21.20 -5.41 38.30
C GLU A 230 -22.51 -4.67 37.99
N ALA A 231 -22.61 -4.10 36.78
CA ALA A 231 -23.84 -3.47 36.29
C ALA A 231 -24.97 -4.46 35.96
N GLY A 232 -24.72 -5.78 36.03
CA GLY A 232 -25.70 -6.83 35.68
C GLY A 232 -25.98 -6.93 34.18
N SER A 233 -25.10 -6.39 33.33
CA SER A 233 -25.26 -6.36 31.88
C SER A 233 -24.60 -7.57 31.21
N TRP A 234 -25.12 -8.76 31.52
CA TRP A 234 -24.53 -10.05 31.12
C TRP A 234 -24.34 -10.22 29.62
N THR A 235 -25.25 -9.70 28.79
CA THR A 235 -25.12 -9.77 27.33
C THR A 235 -23.92 -8.99 26.82
N LYS A 236 -23.58 -7.86 27.45
CA LYS A 236 -22.40 -7.06 27.10
C LYS A 236 -21.09 -7.74 27.49
N VAL A 237 -21.07 -8.52 28.56
CA VAL A 237 -19.90 -9.34 28.92
C VAL A 237 -19.58 -10.31 27.78
N ILE A 238 -20.59 -10.97 27.20
CA ILE A 238 -20.41 -11.89 26.07
C ILE A 238 -19.89 -11.14 24.84
N GLU A 239 -20.48 -9.97 24.52
CA GLU A 239 -20.02 -9.13 23.41
C GLU A 239 -18.55 -8.69 23.58
N PHE A 240 -18.15 -8.29 24.79
CA PHE A 240 -16.77 -7.86 25.07
C PHE A 240 -15.76 -8.99 24.98
N VAL A 241 -16.09 -10.18 25.48
CA VAL A 241 -15.23 -11.36 25.31
C VAL A 241 -15.10 -11.69 23.83
N ALA A 242 -16.21 -11.74 23.09
CA ALA A 242 -16.18 -12.01 21.66
C ALA A 242 -15.31 -10.98 20.92
N PHE A 243 -15.51 -9.68 21.17
CA PHE A 243 -14.73 -8.60 20.58
C PHE A 243 -13.22 -8.74 20.87
N GLY A 244 -12.84 -9.08 22.10
CA GLY A 244 -11.44 -9.33 22.45
C GLY A 244 -10.83 -10.49 21.68
N GLU A 245 -11.57 -11.59 21.49
CA GLU A 245 -11.12 -12.71 20.65
C GLU A 245 -10.97 -12.31 19.18
N GLN A 246 -11.89 -11.50 18.65
CA GLN A 246 -11.78 -10.98 17.28
C GLN A 246 -10.53 -10.13 17.10
N LEU A 247 -10.25 -9.22 18.04
CA LEU A 247 -9.06 -8.37 18.00
C LEU A 247 -7.75 -9.17 18.10
N ARG A 248 -7.72 -10.27 18.86
CA ARG A 248 -6.53 -11.16 18.89
C ARG A 248 -6.28 -11.85 17.55
N LYS A 249 -7.33 -12.11 16.78
CA LYS A 249 -7.27 -12.73 15.44
C LYS A 249 -7.18 -11.72 14.31
N SER A 250 -7.09 -10.42 14.59
CA SER A 250 -7.05 -9.40 13.54
C SER A 250 -5.88 -9.62 12.58
N HIS A 251 -6.19 -9.64 11.28
CA HIS A 251 -5.21 -9.61 10.21
C HIS A 251 -4.32 -8.36 10.31
N THR A 252 -4.91 -7.20 10.60
CA THR A 252 -4.18 -5.93 10.71
C THR A 252 -3.21 -5.94 11.90
N ARG A 253 -3.56 -6.61 13.02
CA ARG A 253 -2.61 -6.84 14.14
C ARG A 253 -1.39 -7.61 13.68
N ALA A 254 -1.61 -8.78 13.07
CA ALA A 254 -0.54 -9.67 12.63
C ALA A 254 0.34 -9.01 11.56
N LEU A 255 -0.27 -8.25 10.64
CA LEU A 255 0.42 -7.42 9.66
C LEU A 255 1.31 -6.38 10.34
N ALA A 256 0.76 -5.63 11.30
CA ALA A 256 1.51 -4.57 11.97
C ALA A 256 2.73 -5.11 12.75
N GLN A 257 2.56 -6.22 13.46
CA GLN A 257 3.66 -6.88 14.18
C GLN A 257 4.76 -7.35 13.21
N THR A 258 4.36 -7.98 12.11
CA THR A 258 5.27 -8.51 11.10
C THR A 258 6.05 -7.40 10.41
N GLU A 259 5.38 -6.34 9.95
CA GLU A 259 6.05 -5.24 9.26
C GLU A 259 6.96 -4.42 10.18
N LEU A 260 6.55 -4.16 11.43
CA LEU A 260 7.40 -3.44 12.38
C LEU A 260 8.69 -4.22 12.69
N CYS A 261 8.55 -5.54 12.86
CA CYS A 261 9.67 -6.46 12.99
C CYS A 261 10.62 -6.35 11.79
N LEU A 262 10.11 -6.42 10.57
CA LEU A 262 10.91 -6.35 9.34
C LEU A 262 11.60 -5.00 9.19
N LEU A 263 10.91 -3.89 9.47
CA LEU A 263 11.48 -2.54 9.47
C LEU A 263 12.59 -2.38 10.51
N ASN A 264 12.41 -2.93 11.71
CA ASN A 264 13.45 -2.89 12.74
C ASN A 264 14.70 -3.64 12.29
N LEU A 265 14.55 -4.83 11.69
CA LEU A 265 15.67 -5.59 11.14
C LEU A 265 16.39 -4.80 10.03
N GLU A 266 15.64 -4.15 9.15
CA GLU A 266 16.16 -3.29 8.08
C GLU A 266 16.95 -2.08 8.63
N LEU A 267 16.37 -1.33 9.56
CA LEU A 267 16.99 -0.17 10.20
C LEU A 267 18.29 -0.53 10.93
N GLN A 268 18.36 -1.71 11.50
CA GLN A 268 19.54 -2.15 12.22
C GLN A 268 20.61 -2.73 11.28
N ALA A 269 20.21 -3.31 10.15
CA ALA A 269 21.12 -3.75 9.08
C ALA A 269 21.83 -2.55 8.42
N THR A 270 21.07 -1.50 8.09
CA THR A 270 21.60 -0.27 7.46
C THR A 270 22.59 0.46 8.36
N LYS A 271 22.42 0.41 9.69
CA LYS A 271 23.35 1.00 10.67
C LYS A 271 24.65 0.20 10.86
N GLY A 272 24.86 -0.89 10.12
CA GLY A 272 25.99 -1.81 10.34
C GLY A 272 25.95 -2.51 11.71
N GLN A 273 24.83 -2.35 12.44
CA GLN A 273 24.59 -2.92 13.75
C GLN A 273 23.82 -4.23 13.66
N ALA A 274 23.98 -4.99 12.57
CA ALA A 274 23.33 -6.28 12.36
C ALA A 274 23.52 -7.26 13.54
N LYS A 275 24.55 -7.08 14.38
CA LYS A 275 24.77 -7.84 15.63
C LYS A 275 23.91 -7.38 16.82
N SER A 276 23.68 -6.07 16.99
CA SER A 276 22.86 -5.47 18.04
C SER A 276 21.38 -5.54 17.69
N ALA A 277 21.09 -5.40 16.39
CA ALA A 277 19.81 -5.63 15.74
C ALA A 277 19.09 -6.85 16.30
N SER A 278 19.91 -7.87 16.36
CA SER A 278 19.54 -9.23 16.51
C SER A 278 19.55 -9.64 18.01
N GLN A 279 19.90 -8.73 18.93
CA GLN A 279 19.81 -8.96 20.38
C GLN A 279 18.43 -8.59 20.93
N ASN A 280 17.70 -7.67 20.28
CA ASN A 280 16.30 -7.34 20.59
C ASN A 280 15.29 -8.34 19.96
N VAL A 281 15.77 -9.51 19.54
CA VAL A 281 15.04 -10.58 18.83
C VAL A 281 14.00 -11.31 19.68
N GLN A 282 13.98 -11.11 21.01
CA GLN A 282 12.99 -11.76 21.88
C GLN A 282 11.54 -11.31 21.63
N GLU A 283 11.34 -10.21 20.89
CA GLU A 283 10.03 -9.70 20.49
C GLU A 283 9.65 -10.06 19.04
N LEU A 284 10.47 -10.87 18.34
CA LEU A 284 10.20 -11.24 16.95
C LEU A 284 9.11 -12.32 16.87
N PRO A 285 8.22 -12.25 15.87
CA PRO A 285 7.18 -13.26 15.68
C PRO A 285 7.78 -14.64 15.40
N GLN A 286 7.45 -15.62 16.22
CA GLN A 286 7.77 -17.03 16.02
C GLN A 286 6.82 -17.66 15.00
N PRO A 287 7.23 -18.74 14.29
CA PRO A 287 6.43 -19.37 13.25
C PRO A 287 5.00 -19.80 13.68
N GLY A 288 4.78 -20.04 14.97
CA GLY A 288 3.48 -20.39 15.55
C GLY A 288 2.70 -19.21 16.16
N ASP A 289 3.21 -17.99 16.11
CA ASP A 289 2.55 -16.82 16.70
C ASP A 289 1.37 -16.31 15.85
N LEU A 290 1.32 -16.69 14.57
CA LEU A 290 0.23 -16.33 13.70
C LEU A 290 -1.01 -17.20 14.00
N PRO A 291 -2.20 -16.62 14.26
CA PRO A 291 -3.42 -17.39 14.42
C PRO A 291 -3.75 -18.24 13.18
N ASP A 292 -4.25 -19.47 13.40
CA ASP A 292 -4.72 -20.35 12.32
C ASP A 292 -5.78 -19.69 11.42
N VAL A 293 -6.64 -18.89 12.05
CA VAL A 293 -7.73 -18.15 11.41
C VAL A 293 -7.55 -16.67 11.72
N LEU A 294 -7.38 -15.87 10.66
CA LEU A 294 -7.31 -14.42 10.73
C LEU A 294 -8.67 -13.79 10.40
N GLU A 295 -9.05 -12.76 11.14
CA GLU A 295 -10.24 -11.95 10.93
C GLU A 295 -9.88 -10.62 10.24
N PHE A 296 -10.66 -10.25 9.22
CA PHE A 296 -10.46 -9.02 8.45
C PHE A 296 -11.47 -7.97 8.89
N HIS A 297 -10.99 -6.85 9.42
CA HIS A 297 -11.80 -5.74 9.91
C HIS A 297 -11.64 -4.46 9.06
N GLU A 298 -10.88 -4.54 7.97
CA GLU A 298 -10.60 -3.42 7.09
C GLU A 298 -11.89 -2.86 6.46
N ASP A 299 -12.16 -1.58 6.70
CA ASP A 299 -13.28 -0.86 6.09
C ASP A 299 -12.92 -0.45 4.67
N LEU A 300 -13.04 -1.41 3.78
CA LEU A 300 -12.85 -1.24 2.35
C LEU A 300 -13.79 -0.19 1.72
N ALA A 301 -14.84 0.29 2.41
CA ALA A 301 -15.71 1.34 1.90
C ALA A 301 -15.08 2.75 1.93
N VAL A 302 -14.01 2.98 2.70
CA VAL A 302 -13.30 4.27 2.72
C VAL A 302 -12.36 4.46 1.53
N ARG A 303 -12.06 3.38 0.80
CA ARG A 303 -11.24 3.43 -0.41
C ARG A 303 -12.03 3.98 -1.59
N PRO A 304 -11.42 4.77 -2.49
CA PRO A 304 -12.09 5.29 -3.67
C PRO A 304 -12.18 4.27 -4.81
N ALA A 305 -13.12 4.47 -5.75
CA ALA A 305 -13.53 3.44 -6.73
C ALA A 305 -12.42 3.07 -7.68
N TRP A 306 -11.60 4.08 -7.98
CA TRP A 306 -10.43 3.99 -8.81
C TRP A 306 -9.23 3.33 -8.10
N MET A 307 -9.28 3.11 -6.78
CA MET A 307 -8.22 2.46 -5.98
C MET A 307 -8.70 1.14 -5.38
N PRO A 308 -8.79 0.05 -6.19
CA PRO A 308 -9.10 -1.29 -5.68
C PRO A 308 -8.00 -1.81 -4.75
N PRO A 309 -8.35 -2.67 -3.77
CA PRO A 309 -7.37 -3.30 -2.91
C PRO A 309 -6.49 -4.23 -3.77
N SER A 310 -5.18 -4.18 -3.56
CA SER A 310 -4.22 -4.97 -4.34
C SER A 310 -3.94 -6.29 -3.65
N THR A 311 -3.86 -7.37 -4.43
CA THR A 311 -3.34 -8.67 -3.96
C THR A 311 -1.82 -8.69 -3.93
N THR A 312 -1.15 -7.68 -4.51
CA THR A 312 0.31 -7.57 -4.47
C THR A 312 0.79 -7.22 -3.07
N HIS A 313 2.05 -7.58 -2.80
CA HIS A 313 2.74 -7.30 -1.56
C HIS A 313 2.63 -5.81 -1.15
N LEU A 314 2.48 -5.50 0.14
CA LEU A 314 2.06 -4.17 0.64
C LEU A 314 2.89 -2.98 0.10
N PRO A 315 4.24 -2.98 0.14
CA PRO A 315 5.10 -1.95 -0.45
C PRO A 315 4.96 -1.85 -1.97
N LEU A 316 4.50 -2.91 -2.63
CA LEU A 316 4.34 -2.98 -4.08
C LEU A 316 2.88 -2.87 -4.51
N SER A 317 1.97 -2.62 -3.57
CA SER A 317 0.55 -2.38 -3.83
C SER A 317 0.34 -1.17 -4.75
N LEU A 318 1.17 -0.14 -4.59
CA LEU A 318 1.16 1.04 -5.45
C LEU A 318 1.61 0.69 -6.87
N LEU A 319 2.69 -0.09 -7.02
CA LEU A 319 3.19 -0.51 -8.32
C LEU A 319 2.16 -1.37 -9.07
N GLY A 320 1.54 -2.33 -8.37
CA GLY A 320 0.46 -3.14 -8.92
C GLY A 320 -0.73 -2.32 -9.42
N TRP A 321 -1.03 -1.19 -8.77
CA TRP A 321 -2.02 -0.23 -9.28
C TRP A 321 -1.59 0.37 -10.63
N TRP A 322 -0.34 0.82 -10.76
CA TRP A 322 0.18 1.37 -12.02
C TRP A 322 0.18 0.36 -13.17
N GLU A 323 0.53 -0.90 -12.86
CA GLU A 323 0.60 -2.00 -13.82
C GLU A 323 -0.79 -2.47 -14.28
N SER A 324 -1.73 -2.65 -13.33
CA SER A 324 -3.09 -3.12 -13.63
C SER A 324 -3.89 -2.17 -14.53
N ARG A 325 -3.51 -0.89 -14.58
CA ARG A 325 -4.16 0.15 -15.39
C ARG A 325 -3.56 0.34 -16.79
N THR A 326 -2.69 -0.57 -17.23
CA THR A 326 -2.11 -0.52 -18.58
C THR A 326 -3.03 -1.09 -19.67
N SER A 327 -4.03 -1.89 -19.29
CA SER A 327 -5.08 -2.34 -20.22
C SER A 327 -6.31 -1.42 -20.14
N ARG A 328 -6.85 -0.98 -21.27
CA ARG A 328 -8.10 -0.19 -21.32
C ARG A 328 -9.22 -1.03 -20.72
N CYS A 329 -9.53 -0.83 -19.44
CA CYS A 329 -10.63 -1.54 -18.83
C CYS A 329 -11.95 -0.90 -19.26
N ALA A 330 -12.84 -1.75 -19.76
CA ALA A 330 -14.26 -1.49 -19.89
C ALA A 330 -14.84 -0.91 -18.58
N PRO A 331 -15.99 -0.23 -18.62
CA PRO A 331 -16.67 0.27 -17.43
C PRO A 331 -16.98 -0.86 -16.46
N GLU A 332 -16.13 -1.02 -15.46
CA GLU A 332 -16.44 -1.84 -14.31
C GLU A 332 -17.14 -0.97 -13.27
N PRO A 333 -18.23 -1.45 -12.64
CA PRO A 333 -18.73 -0.81 -11.45
C PRO A 333 -17.60 -0.76 -10.40
N PRO A 334 -17.66 0.18 -9.44
CA PRO A 334 -16.68 0.23 -8.36
C PRO A 334 -16.49 -1.16 -7.75
N TRP A 335 -15.25 -1.54 -7.48
CA TRP A 335 -14.92 -2.89 -7.02
C TRP A 335 -15.68 -3.30 -5.74
N TRP A 336 -16.05 -2.34 -4.87
CA TRP A 336 -16.88 -2.61 -3.68
C TRP A 336 -18.37 -2.74 -3.97
N VAL A 337 -18.86 -2.23 -5.10
CA VAL A 337 -20.26 -2.39 -5.49
C VAL A 337 -20.50 -3.89 -5.65
N VAL A 338 -19.55 -4.65 -6.19
CA VAL A 338 -19.59 -6.12 -6.24
C VAL A 338 -19.49 -6.80 -4.85
N ALA A 339 -19.05 -6.09 -3.79
CA ALA A 339 -18.59 -6.65 -2.51
C ALA A 339 -19.65 -6.94 -1.42
N ARG A 340 -20.94 -6.67 -1.65
CA ARG A 340 -21.98 -6.85 -0.60
C ARG A 340 -22.70 -8.19 -0.58
N SER A 341 -22.55 -9.02 -1.62
CA SER A 341 -22.72 -10.45 -1.39
C SER A 341 -21.43 -10.95 -0.75
N SER A 342 -21.49 -11.87 0.20
CA SER A 342 -20.34 -12.56 0.81
C SER A 342 -19.48 -13.36 -0.19
N ALA A 343 -19.57 -13.06 -1.49
CA ALA A 343 -19.01 -13.78 -2.62
C ALA A 343 -18.60 -12.83 -3.76
N SER A 344 -18.08 -11.63 -3.45
CA SER A 344 -17.30 -10.94 -4.49
C SER A 344 -15.96 -11.64 -4.61
N LEU A 345 -15.75 -12.30 -5.75
CA LEU A 345 -14.51 -12.99 -6.07
C LEU A 345 -13.28 -12.11 -5.81
N LYS A 346 -13.39 -10.79 -6.05
CA LYS A 346 -12.31 -9.81 -5.85
C LYS A 346 -12.01 -9.54 -4.37
N GLY A 347 -13.02 -9.41 -3.51
CA GLY A 347 -12.81 -9.17 -2.08
C GLY A 347 -12.27 -10.42 -1.36
N ALA A 348 -12.79 -11.59 -1.71
CA ALA A 348 -12.27 -12.87 -1.21
C ALA A 348 -10.83 -13.11 -1.68
N SER A 349 -10.57 -12.97 -2.99
CA SER A 349 -9.22 -13.08 -3.56
C SER A 349 -8.23 -12.08 -2.94
N TRP A 350 -8.70 -10.87 -2.60
CA TRP A 350 -7.88 -9.91 -1.86
C TRP A 350 -7.51 -10.42 -0.47
N ARG A 351 -8.46 -10.95 0.30
CA ARG A 351 -8.18 -11.50 1.63
C ARG A 351 -7.24 -12.69 1.54
N ASP A 352 -7.51 -13.62 0.64
CA ASP A 352 -6.67 -14.81 0.44
C ASP A 352 -5.23 -14.41 0.09
N GLY A 353 -5.06 -13.52 -0.90
CA GLY A 353 -3.74 -12.98 -1.25
C GLY A 353 -3.08 -12.18 -0.12
N SER A 354 -3.86 -11.47 0.71
CA SER A 354 -3.32 -10.77 1.88
C SER A 354 -2.81 -11.75 2.95
N ILE A 355 -3.55 -12.83 3.23
CA ILE A 355 -3.10 -13.90 4.14
C ILE A 355 -1.81 -14.53 3.63
N GLU A 356 -1.74 -14.88 2.35
CA GLU A 356 -0.54 -15.50 1.75
C GLU A 356 0.67 -14.59 1.84
N ASN A 357 0.50 -13.31 1.49
CA ASN A 357 1.56 -12.32 1.62
C ASN A 357 2.01 -12.14 3.08
N LEU A 358 1.06 -12.05 4.02
CA LEU A 358 1.35 -11.96 5.45
C LEU A 358 2.15 -13.18 5.92
N ARG A 359 1.71 -14.40 5.59
CA ARG A 359 2.41 -15.64 5.93
C ARG A 359 3.82 -15.67 5.37
N ALA A 360 4.01 -15.27 4.11
CA ALA A 360 5.33 -15.21 3.49
C ALA A 360 6.26 -14.23 4.22
N ARG A 361 5.74 -13.05 4.61
CA ARG A 361 6.52 -12.04 5.35
C ARG A 361 6.81 -12.45 6.78
N HIS A 362 5.84 -13.06 7.44
CA HIS A 362 5.98 -13.56 8.79
C HIS A 362 7.03 -14.68 8.83
N LEU A 363 6.93 -15.65 7.92
CA LEU A 363 7.94 -16.69 7.78
C LEU A 363 9.33 -16.11 7.50
N LEU A 364 9.44 -15.10 6.64
CA LEU A 364 10.70 -14.41 6.41
C LEU A 364 11.26 -13.80 7.71
N ALA A 365 10.43 -13.08 8.47
CA ALA A 365 10.81 -12.53 9.77
C ALA A 365 11.32 -13.61 10.72
N SER A 366 10.57 -14.72 10.86
CA SER A 366 10.94 -15.83 11.74
C SER A 366 12.21 -16.54 11.28
N LEU A 367 12.42 -16.74 9.97
CA LEU A 367 13.64 -17.31 9.42
C LEU A 367 14.87 -16.45 9.74
N LEU A 368 14.74 -15.13 9.59
CA LEU A 368 15.80 -14.18 9.94
C LEU A 368 16.10 -14.19 11.45
N ALA A 369 15.07 -14.37 12.29
CA ALA A 369 15.23 -14.56 13.73
C ALA A 369 15.97 -15.87 14.08
N GLY A 370 15.53 -17.00 13.50
CA GLY A 370 16.02 -18.35 13.80
C GLY A 370 17.44 -18.63 13.31
N LEU A 371 17.90 -17.96 12.24
CA LEU A 371 19.30 -18.02 11.79
C LEU A 371 20.29 -17.51 12.87
N LYS A 372 19.80 -16.89 13.95
CA LYS A 372 20.63 -16.36 15.03
C LYS A 372 20.71 -17.23 16.29
N SER A 373 19.65 -17.94 16.68
CA SER A 373 19.61 -18.76 17.92
C SER A 373 20.63 -19.91 17.89
N SER A 374 20.89 -20.47 16.70
CA SER A 374 21.89 -21.51 16.46
C SER A 374 23.36 -21.08 16.57
N SER A 375 23.65 -19.87 17.08
CA SER A 375 25.01 -19.40 17.36
C SER A 375 25.41 -19.49 18.83
N SER A 376 24.50 -19.93 19.70
CA SER A 376 24.79 -20.42 21.05
C SER A 376 24.53 -21.92 21.08
N ASP A 377 25.45 -22.72 21.61
CA ASP A 377 25.50 -24.19 21.63
C ASP A 377 24.32 -24.89 22.36
N SER A 378 23.07 -24.63 21.95
CA SER A 378 21.88 -25.31 22.45
C SER A 378 21.13 -25.95 21.29
N PRO A 379 20.86 -27.27 21.34
CA PRO A 379 20.14 -27.96 20.27
C PRO A 379 18.68 -27.48 20.25
N CYS A 380 18.26 -26.91 19.11
CA CYS A 380 16.87 -26.55 18.84
C CYS A 380 16.01 -27.83 18.84
N GLY A 381 14.84 -27.78 19.47
CA GLY A 381 13.93 -28.93 19.56
C GLY A 381 13.27 -29.24 18.21
N ALA A 382 13.11 -30.53 17.91
CA ALA A 382 12.56 -31.06 16.65
C ALA A 382 11.09 -30.69 16.35
N SER A 383 10.39 -29.96 17.23
CA SER A 383 8.99 -29.54 16.97
C SER A 383 8.90 -28.39 15.97
N ASP A 384 9.81 -27.41 16.05
CA ASP A 384 9.73 -26.19 15.24
C ASP A 384 10.07 -26.45 13.76
N GLU A 385 10.78 -27.55 13.49
CA GLU A 385 11.10 -28.00 12.12
C GLU A 385 9.92 -28.66 11.40
N GLN A 386 9.01 -29.29 12.14
CA GLN A 386 7.83 -29.95 11.58
C GLN A 386 6.83 -28.89 11.05
N ASP A 387 6.63 -27.80 11.80
CA ASP A 387 5.76 -26.67 11.39
C ASP A 387 6.31 -25.94 10.15
N LEU A 388 7.64 -25.86 10.03
CA LEU A 388 8.35 -25.33 8.84
C LEU A 388 8.19 -26.22 7.60
N LEU A 389 8.01 -27.53 7.79
CA LEU A 389 7.81 -28.52 6.73
C LEU A 389 6.35 -28.62 6.27
N ASP A 390 5.38 -28.35 7.14
CA ASP A 390 3.95 -28.41 6.80
C ASP A 390 3.49 -27.24 5.91
N CYS A 391 4.24 -26.14 5.87
CA CYS A 391 4.08 -25.06 4.88
C CYS A 391 4.32 -25.51 3.42
N LYS A 392 4.80 -26.74 3.18
CA LYS A 392 4.99 -27.31 1.82
C LYS A 392 3.71 -27.64 1.08
N GLN A 393 2.54 -27.60 1.72
CA GLN A 393 1.26 -27.81 1.02
C GLN A 393 0.79 -26.59 0.21
N MET A 394 1.60 -25.54 0.06
CA MET A 394 1.36 -24.50 -0.94
C MET A 394 1.68 -25.01 -2.36
N ASP A 395 0.65 -25.10 -3.19
CA ASP A 395 0.60 -25.79 -4.48
C ASP A 395 1.84 -25.65 -5.38
N SER A 396 2.31 -26.78 -5.90
CA SER A 396 3.44 -26.90 -6.83
C SER A 396 3.17 -26.32 -8.23
N SER A 397 1.95 -25.86 -8.53
CA SER A 397 1.57 -25.33 -9.85
C SER A 397 1.97 -23.87 -10.10
N ALA A 398 2.36 -23.11 -9.06
CA ALA A 398 2.80 -21.72 -9.22
C ALA A 398 4.28 -21.57 -9.67
N ALA A 399 5.03 -22.67 -9.76
CA ALA A 399 6.48 -22.64 -9.96
C ALA A 399 6.94 -22.52 -11.42
N GLU A 400 6.07 -22.76 -12.41
CA GLU A 400 6.48 -22.84 -13.83
C GLU A 400 6.36 -21.54 -14.61
N THR A 401 6.02 -20.42 -13.96
CA THR A 401 5.96 -19.10 -14.61
C THR A 401 6.66 -18.05 -13.77
N TYR A 402 7.98 -17.89 -13.97
CA TYR A 402 8.68 -16.70 -13.51
C TYR A 402 8.20 -15.51 -14.38
N THR A 403 7.19 -14.78 -13.90
CA THR A 403 6.62 -13.61 -14.59
C THR A 403 7.32 -12.30 -14.24
N GLY A 404 8.40 -12.33 -13.44
CA GLY A 404 9.06 -11.12 -12.96
C GLY A 404 8.31 -10.42 -11.82
N ASP A 405 7.28 -11.06 -11.23
CA ASP A 405 6.59 -10.53 -10.06
C ASP A 405 7.40 -10.76 -8.77
N SER A 406 7.53 -9.68 -7.98
CA SER A 406 8.07 -9.60 -6.64
C SER A 406 7.64 -10.71 -5.66
N HIS A 407 6.40 -11.19 -5.77
CA HIS A 407 5.90 -12.30 -4.97
C HIS A 407 6.68 -13.59 -5.26
N GLY A 408 7.00 -13.84 -6.53
CA GLY A 408 7.85 -14.96 -6.95
C GLY A 408 9.28 -14.85 -6.39
N PHE A 409 9.85 -13.65 -6.32
CA PHE A 409 11.17 -13.43 -5.73
C PHE A 409 11.18 -13.69 -4.21
N MET A 410 10.18 -13.19 -3.48
CA MET A 410 10.05 -13.44 -2.04
C MET A 410 9.82 -14.92 -1.72
N LEU A 411 8.99 -15.61 -2.50
CA LEU A 411 8.81 -17.06 -2.39
C LEU A 411 10.08 -17.83 -2.71
N LEU A 412 10.85 -17.38 -3.72
CA LEU A 412 12.13 -17.98 -4.07
C LEU A 412 13.15 -17.80 -2.93
N LEU A 413 13.31 -16.59 -2.39
CA LEU A 413 14.15 -16.32 -1.22
C LEU A 413 13.74 -17.18 -0.02
N THR A 414 12.45 -17.26 0.26
CA THR A 414 11.90 -18.07 1.36
C THR A 414 12.20 -19.55 1.17
N ARG A 415 11.99 -20.10 -0.03
CA ARG A 415 12.35 -21.49 -0.37
C ARG A 415 13.85 -21.73 -0.29
N CYS A 416 14.68 -20.79 -0.73
CA CYS A 416 16.13 -20.88 -0.62
C CYS A 416 16.58 -20.93 0.86
N LEU A 417 15.98 -20.11 1.72
CA LEU A 417 16.23 -20.12 3.17
C LEU A 417 15.76 -21.43 3.82
N GLN A 418 14.55 -21.90 3.51
CA GLN A 418 14.03 -23.20 3.98
C GLN A 418 14.93 -24.37 3.54
N GLN A 419 15.38 -24.36 2.28
CA GLN A 419 16.25 -25.40 1.75
C GLN A 419 17.64 -25.37 2.40
N SER A 420 18.16 -24.19 2.73
CA SER A 420 19.39 -24.01 3.50
C SER A 420 19.26 -24.59 4.91
N GLN A 421 18.16 -24.29 5.61
CA GLN A 421 17.86 -24.85 6.94
C GLN A 421 17.70 -26.37 6.90
N LYS A 422 16.93 -26.91 5.95
CA LYS A 422 16.76 -28.35 5.79
C LYS A 422 18.10 -29.05 5.52
N SER A 423 18.94 -28.49 4.65
CA SER A 423 20.27 -29.04 4.36
C SER A 423 21.20 -29.02 5.58
N ARG A 424 20.93 -28.15 6.56
CA ARG A 424 21.65 -28.09 7.84
C ARG A 424 21.17 -29.17 8.81
N SER A 425 19.85 -29.33 8.97
CA SER A 425 19.25 -30.44 9.72
C SER A 425 19.68 -31.80 9.19
N ASP A 426 19.60 -32.00 7.87
CA ASP A 426 20.01 -33.25 7.22
C ASP A 426 21.50 -33.53 7.46
N ARG A 427 22.37 -32.50 7.53
CA ARG A 427 23.80 -32.66 7.87
C ARG A 427 24.07 -32.90 9.34
N GLU A 428 23.27 -32.35 10.24
CA GLU A 428 23.36 -32.65 11.67
C GLU A 428 22.93 -34.10 11.94
N MET A 429 21.92 -34.61 11.22
CA MET A 429 21.54 -36.04 11.23
C MET A 429 22.56 -36.94 10.50
N ASP A 430 23.11 -36.53 9.36
CA ASP A 430 24.10 -37.31 8.60
C ASP A 430 25.52 -37.23 9.19
N SER A 431 25.78 -36.41 10.21
CA SER A 431 27.06 -36.38 10.92
C SER A 431 27.39 -37.71 11.64
N THR A 432 26.47 -38.68 11.60
CA THR A 432 26.69 -40.07 12.01
C THR A 432 26.95 -41.08 10.88
N GLU A 433 26.81 -40.74 9.59
CA GLU A 433 27.08 -41.66 8.48
C GLU A 433 27.82 -41.03 7.27
N SER A 434 28.63 -41.84 6.60
CA SER A 434 29.82 -41.47 5.81
C SER A 434 29.66 -40.59 4.55
N ALA A 435 30.79 -39.95 4.19
CA ALA A 435 31.00 -39.02 3.08
C ALA A 435 30.81 -39.58 1.65
N SER A 436 29.71 -39.19 0.97
CA SER A 436 29.64 -39.30 -0.51
C SER A 436 28.75 -38.28 -1.26
N SER A 437 28.16 -37.26 -0.60
CA SER A 437 27.18 -36.34 -1.26
C SER A 437 27.71 -34.97 -1.74
N THR A 438 29.02 -34.71 -1.72
CA THR A 438 29.61 -33.37 -1.92
C THR A 438 29.49 -32.78 -3.34
N ALA A 439 29.31 -33.60 -4.38
CA ALA A 439 29.31 -33.11 -5.77
C ALA A 439 28.05 -32.30 -6.15
N ASN A 440 26.88 -32.64 -5.59
CA ASN A 440 25.61 -31.99 -5.96
C ASN A 440 25.40 -30.62 -5.27
N GLY A 441 26.09 -30.38 -4.15
CA GLY A 441 26.04 -29.12 -3.43
C GLY A 441 26.72 -27.97 -4.18
N ASN A 442 27.82 -28.26 -4.89
CA ASN A 442 28.64 -27.25 -5.56
C ASN A 442 27.98 -26.62 -6.79
N SER A 443 27.13 -27.36 -7.51
CA SER A 443 26.40 -26.84 -8.67
C SER A 443 25.30 -25.85 -8.26
N ARG A 444 24.61 -26.11 -7.13
CA ARG A 444 23.51 -25.26 -6.64
C ARG A 444 24.00 -23.93 -6.06
N THR A 445 25.13 -23.95 -5.34
CA THR A 445 25.73 -22.72 -4.78
C THR A 445 26.30 -21.82 -5.87
N ALA A 446 26.88 -22.39 -6.93
CA ALA A 446 27.36 -21.63 -8.08
C ALA A 446 26.22 -20.95 -8.86
N ALA A 447 25.14 -21.67 -9.17
CA ALA A 447 23.97 -21.12 -9.87
C ALA A 447 23.28 -20.00 -9.08
N PHE A 448 23.22 -20.12 -7.75
CA PHE A 448 22.69 -19.08 -6.87
C PHE A 448 23.58 -17.83 -6.85
N ALA A 449 24.91 -18.00 -6.75
CA ALA A 449 25.85 -16.88 -6.78
C ALA A 449 25.89 -16.15 -8.15
N GLU A 450 25.58 -16.85 -9.23
CA GLU A 450 25.40 -16.27 -10.57
C GLU A 450 24.09 -15.49 -10.65
N SER A 451 22.98 -16.07 -10.18
CA SER A 451 21.68 -15.38 -10.10
C SER A 451 21.74 -14.09 -9.27
N LEU A 452 22.44 -14.11 -8.13
CA LEU A 452 22.65 -12.92 -7.30
C LEU A 452 23.48 -11.85 -8.00
N ARG A 453 24.47 -12.24 -8.81
CA ARG A 453 25.27 -11.29 -9.60
C ARG A 453 24.45 -10.63 -10.69
N ASP A 454 23.60 -11.41 -11.38
CA ASP A 454 22.71 -10.88 -12.42
C ASP A 454 21.68 -9.91 -11.83
N ILE A 455 21.14 -10.22 -10.65
CA ILE A 455 20.23 -9.33 -9.91
C ILE A 455 20.97 -8.04 -9.49
N ALA A 456 22.16 -8.15 -8.91
CA ALA A 456 22.95 -6.98 -8.50
C ALA A 456 23.34 -6.09 -9.70
N ALA A 457 23.67 -6.68 -10.85
CA ALA A 457 23.98 -5.96 -12.08
C ALA A 457 22.75 -5.25 -12.65
N ALA A 458 21.59 -5.91 -12.65
CA ALA A 458 20.33 -5.29 -13.06
C ALA A 458 19.97 -4.09 -12.15
N PHE A 459 20.24 -4.20 -10.85
CA PHE A 459 20.04 -3.10 -9.91
C PHE A 459 21.00 -1.94 -10.10
N GLY A 460 22.29 -2.21 -10.32
CA GLY A 460 23.26 -1.17 -10.67
C GLY A 460 22.82 -0.40 -11.92
N GLY A 461 22.33 -1.11 -12.94
CA GLY A 461 21.79 -0.50 -14.16
C GLY A 461 20.56 0.38 -13.93
N LEU A 462 19.64 -0.03 -13.05
CA LEU A 462 18.48 0.78 -12.65
C LEU A 462 18.89 2.05 -11.90
N CYS A 463 19.84 1.96 -10.97
CA CYS A 463 20.33 3.10 -10.19
C CYS A 463 21.08 4.10 -11.08
N GLU A 464 21.98 3.66 -11.96
CA GLU A 464 22.66 4.54 -12.92
C GLU A 464 21.66 5.24 -13.87
N THR A 465 20.62 4.52 -14.29
CA THR A 465 19.55 5.09 -15.09
C THR A 465 18.80 6.15 -14.29
N ALA A 466 18.53 5.88 -13.00
CA ALA A 466 17.95 6.84 -12.07
C ALA A 466 18.74 8.13 -11.98
N GLU A 467 20.04 8.03 -11.70
CA GLU A 467 20.92 9.18 -11.53
C GLU A 467 21.06 10.00 -12.82
N ARG A 468 21.17 9.34 -13.99
CA ARG A 468 21.22 10.05 -15.28
C ARG A 468 19.96 10.85 -15.56
N LEU A 469 18.80 10.34 -15.14
CA LEU A 469 17.50 10.99 -15.32
C LEU A 469 17.23 12.09 -14.29
N LEU A 470 17.85 12.00 -13.11
CA LEU A 470 17.81 13.03 -12.06
C LEU A 470 18.88 14.12 -12.20
N SER A 471 19.89 13.91 -13.04
CA SER A 471 20.96 14.87 -13.28
C SER A 471 20.44 16.15 -13.94
N PRO A 472 20.88 17.35 -13.48
CA PRO A 472 20.45 18.64 -14.03
C PRO A 472 20.85 18.87 -15.51
N GLN A 473 21.67 17.98 -16.10
CA GLN A 473 22.09 18.04 -17.49
C GLN A 473 21.32 17.10 -18.43
N GLY A 474 20.32 16.37 -17.94
CA GLY A 474 19.42 15.57 -18.79
C GLY A 474 18.59 16.45 -19.73
N PRO A 475 18.08 15.92 -20.86
CA PRO A 475 17.26 16.69 -21.79
C PRO A 475 16.08 17.31 -21.03
N ALA A 476 16.05 18.64 -20.98
CA ALA A 476 15.06 19.45 -20.27
C ALA A 476 13.69 19.42 -20.97
N GLN A 477 13.14 18.23 -21.19
CA GLN A 477 11.72 18.06 -21.47
C GLN A 477 11.01 17.79 -20.13
N PRO A 478 10.27 18.78 -19.59
CA PRO A 478 9.58 18.62 -18.31
C PRO A 478 8.64 17.39 -18.29
N ASP A 479 8.09 17.02 -19.44
CA ASP A 479 7.19 15.87 -19.62
C ASP A 479 7.88 14.50 -19.51
N VAL A 480 9.20 14.45 -19.70
CA VAL A 480 10.02 13.22 -19.62
C VAL A 480 10.60 13.04 -18.22
N MET A 481 10.87 14.14 -17.51
CA MET A 481 11.53 14.12 -16.20
C MET A 481 10.64 13.52 -15.10
N PHE A 482 9.36 13.88 -15.04
CA PHE A 482 8.42 13.33 -14.04
C PHE A 482 8.15 11.83 -14.23
N LEU A 483 8.08 11.40 -15.49
CA LEU A 483 7.77 10.03 -15.87
C LEU A 483 8.83 9.04 -15.40
N HIS A 484 10.08 9.43 -15.54
CA HIS A 484 11.22 8.63 -15.14
C HIS A 484 11.35 8.60 -13.62
N CYS A 485 11.16 9.72 -12.93
CA CYS A 485 11.33 9.80 -11.48
C CYS A 485 10.45 8.81 -10.69
N HIS A 486 9.19 8.58 -11.07
CA HIS A 486 8.29 7.69 -10.30
C HIS A 486 8.49 6.20 -10.58
N GLY A 487 8.68 5.81 -11.84
CA GLY A 487 9.09 4.44 -12.17
C GLY A 487 10.45 4.10 -11.59
N LEU A 488 11.37 5.08 -11.57
CA LEU A 488 12.66 4.96 -10.89
C LEU A 488 12.53 4.97 -9.38
N LEU A 489 11.62 5.73 -8.77
CA LEU A 489 11.35 5.70 -7.33
C LEU A 489 10.82 4.33 -6.92
N ALA A 490 9.84 3.78 -7.64
CA ALA A 490 9.30 2.46 -7.37
C ALA A 490 10.34 1.36 -7.63
N ALA A 491 11.12 1.46 -8.71
CA ALA A 491 12.21 0.54 -8.99
C ALA A 491 13.37 0.66 -7.99
N ALA A 492 13.68 1.88 -7.52
CA ALA A 492 14.70 2.14 -6.50
C ALA A 492 14.24 1.72 -5.11
N ALA A 493 12.96 1.88 -4.76
CA ALA A 493 12.38 1.37 -3.53
C ALA A 493 12.36 -0.17 -3.54
N LEU A 494 11.96 -0.78 -4.66
CA LEU A 494 12.09 -2.22 -4.88
C LEU A 494 13.55 -2.68 -4.81
N ALA A 495 14.46 -1.94 -5.43
CA ALA A 495 15.89 -2.21 -5.41
C ALA A 495 16.49 -2.12 -4.02
N HIS A 496 16.15 -1.06 -3.30
CA HIS A 496 16.56 -0.82 -1.93
C HIS A 496 16.06 -1.95 -1.03
N GLN A 497 14.76 -2.26 -1.11
CA GLN A 497 14.15 -3.35 -0.36
C GLN A 497 14.84 -4.67 -0.69
N GLN A 498 15.01 -5.03 -1.96
CA GLN A 498 15.69 -6.28 -2.35
C GLN A 498 17.17 -6.31 -1.95
N ALA A 499 17.89 -5.18 -2.04
CA ALA A 499 19.30 -5.07 -1.65
C ALA A 499 19.47 -5.25 -0.13
N ILE A 500 18.60 -4.64 0.69
CA ILE A 500 18.56 -4.86 2.14
C ILE A 500 18.29 -6.32 2.44
N TRP A 501 17.31 -6.94 1.78
CA TRP A 501 16.99 -8.35 2.01
C TRP A 501 18.17 -9.26 1.63
N MET A 502 18.82 -9.00 0.50
CA MET A 502 20.03 -9.75 0.14
C MET A 502 21.17 -9.52 1.14
N ALA A 503 21.34 -8.29 1.64
CA ALA A 503 22.34 -7.96 2.67
C ALA A 503 22.05 -8.62 4.03
N LEU A 504 20.78 -8.90 4.35
CA LEU A 504 20.39 -9.65 5.54
C LEU A 504 20.59 -11.17 5.36
N VAL A 505 20.27 -11.70 4.18
CA VAL A 505 20.31 -13.14 3.88
C VAL A 505 21.75 -13.64 3.66
N LEU A 506 22.58 -12.89 2.94
CA LEU A 506 23.94 -13.31 2.56
C LEU A 506 24.87 -13.60 3.76
N PRO A 507 24.92 -12.77 4.83
CA PRO A 507 25.71 -13.08 6.02
C PRO A 507 25.21 -14.31 6.77
N CYS A 508 23.89 -14.56 6.76
CA CYS A 508 23.31 -15.75 7.38
C CYS A 508 23.68 -17.01 6.60
N TRP A 509 23.66 -16.94 5.26
CA TRP A 509 24.12 -18.02 4.39
C TRP A 509 25.62 -18.32 4.59
N ARG A 510 26.47 -17.29 4.68
CA ARG A 510 27.91 -17.43 4.93
C ARG A 510 28.22 -18.28 6.18
N LYS A 511 27.44 -18.14 7.26
CA LYS A 511 27.64 -18.90 8.49
C LYS A 511 27.31 -20.39 8.34
N SER A 512 26.41 -20.75 7.42
CA SER A 512 26.03 -22.15 7.16
C SER A 512 27.04 -22.91 6.27
N SER A 513 27.93 -22.21 5.57
CA SER A 513 28.85 -22.78 4.59
C SER A 513 30.29 -22.98 5.09
N THR A 514 30.59 -22.77 6.37
CA THR A 514 31.96 -22.70 6.92
C THR A 514 32.72 -24.02 7.06
N THR A 515 32.19 -25.15 6.59
CA THR A 515 32.96 -26.40 6.56
C THR A 515 33.85 -26.51 5.32
N SER A 516 35.16 -26.31 5.53
CA SER A 516 36.33 -26.78 4.74
C SER A 516 36.84 -26.02 3.49
N TYR A 517 36.19 -24.98 2.95
CA TYR A 517 36.70 -24.24 1.77
C TYR A 517 36.71 -22.72 1.98
N GLN A 518 37.71 -22.21 2.72
CA GLN A 518 37.63 -20.86 3.31
C GLN A 518 38.15 -19.69 2.45
N SER A 519 39.09 -19.83 1.51
CA SER A 519 39.77 -18.61 1.00
C SER A 519 39.11 -17.88 -0.18
N LYS A 520 38.46 -18.58 -1.12
CA LYS A 520 37.87 -17.93 -2.32
C LYS A 520 36.44 -17.43 -2.12
N GLN A 521 35.60 -18.20 -1.42
CA GLN A 521 34.20 -17.80 -1.16
C GLN A 521 34.10 -16.63 -0.16
N GLU A 522 35.04 -16.51 0.78
CA GLU A 522 35.04 -15.38 1.72
C GLU A 522 35.26 -14.03 1.05
N PHE A 523 36.09 -13.98 0.00
CA PHE A 523 36.34 -12.77 -0.77
C PHE A 523 35.10 -12.35 -1.58
N GLU A 524 34.45 -13.29 -2.26
CA GLU A 524 33.27 -12.98 -3.10
C GLU A 524 32.06 -12.53 -2.27
N VAL A 525 31.80 -13.16 -1.12
CA VAL A 525 30.66 -12.77 -0.26
C VAL A 525 30.87 -11.41 0.41
N HIS A 526 32.10 -11.10 0.85
CA HIS A 526 32.39 -9.78 1.43
C HIS A 526 32.28 -8.66 0.39
N THR A 527 32.66 -8.95 -0.86
CA THR A 527 32.52 -8.03 -1.99
C THR A 527 31.05 -7.80 -2.34
N LEU A 528 30.24 -8.87 -2.38
CA LEU A 528 28.80 -8.78 -2.62
C LEU A 528 28.05 -8.05 -1.50
N SER A 529 28.38 -8.30 -0.24
CA SER A 529 27.76 -7.60 0.90
C SER A 529 28.09 -6.11 0.90
N SER A 530 29.32 -5.72 0.56
CA SER A 530 29.70 -4.30 0.42
C SER A 530 28.93 -3.66 -0.72
N LEU A 531 28.93 -4.30 -1.89
CA LEU A 531 28.24 -3.81 -3.09
C LEU A 531 26.74 -3.59 -2.85
N LEU A 532 26.08 -4.50 -2.12
CA LEU A 532 24.66 -4.37 -1.79
C LEU A 532 24.36 -3.25 -0.79
N CYS A 533 25.25 -3.04 0.19
CA CYS A 533 25.14 -1.89 1.09
C CYS A 533 25.29 -0.56 0.33
N ASP A 534 26.24 -0.50 -0.61
CA ASP A 534 26.48 0.69 -1.43
C ASP A 534 25.26 0.97 -2.35
N ILE A 535 24.75 -0.05 -3.05
CA ILE A 535 23.52 0.05 -3.86
C ILE A 535 22.32 0.51 -3.01
N SER A 536 22.17 -0.04 -1.81
CA SER A 536 21.11 0.34 -0.88
C SER A 536 21.23 1.81 -0.48
N HIS A 537 22.42 2.28 -0.14
CA HIS A 537 22.65 3.67 0.27
C HIS A 537 22.40 4.67 -0.86
N ASP A 538 22.85 4.36 -2.08
CA ASP A 538 22.66 5.22 -3.26
C ASP A 538 21.18 5.28 -3.67
N SER A 539 20.45 4.17 -3.52
CA SER A 539 19.00 4.10 -3.75
C SER A 539 18.24 5.02 -2.78
N VAL A 540 18.52 4.94 -1.47
CA VAL A 540 17.88 5.82 -0.45
C VAL A 540 18.15 7.29 -0.75
N THR A 541 19.41 7.62 -1.03
CA THR A 541 19.81 9.01 -1.31
C THR A 541 19.09 9.57 -2.54
N SER A 542 18.88 8.72 -3.56
CA SER A 542 18.12 9.08 -4.74
C SER A 542 16.62 9.28 -4.44
N LEU A 543 16.02 8.40 -3.63
CA LEU A 543 14.63 8.51 -3.18
C LEU A 543 14.40 9.83 -2.42
N GLN A 544 15.26 10.15 -1.46
CA GLN A 544 15.16 11.36 -0.63
C GLN A 544 15.24 12.65 -1.47
N LYS A 545 16.12 12.70 -2.48
CA LYS A 545 16.23 13.86 -3.38
C LYS A 545 14.95 14.10 -4.18
N VAL A 546 14.31 13.04 -4.66
CA VAL A 546 13.05 13.15 -5.41
C VAL A 546 11.90 13.58 -4.49
N GLN A 547 11.81 12.98 -3.31
CA GLN A 547 10.81 13.35 -2.29
C GLN A 547 10.91 14.84 -1.93
N ALA A 548 12.12 15.35 -1.69
CA ALA A 548 12.35 16.78 -1.41
C ALA A 548 11.86 17.69 -2.54
N ARG A 549 12.03 17.26 -3.81
CA ARG A 549 11.57 18.03 -4.98
C ARG A 549 10.05 18.03 -5.13
N LEU A 550 9.39 16.90 -4.90
CA LEU A 550 7.92 16.81 -4.91
C LEU A 550 7.30 17.66 -3.79
N GLN A 551 7.89 17.60 -2.60
CA GLN A 551 7.48 18.43 -1.47
C GLN A 551 7.54 19.92 -1.81
N ALA A 552 8.64 20.37 -2.42
CA ALA A 552 8.79 21.76 -2.85
C ALA A 552 7.72 22.22 -3.87
N ILE A 553 7.31 21.34 -4.80
CA ILE A 553 6.24 21.65 -5.77
C ILE A 553 4.89 21.82 -5.06
N VAL A 554 4.58 20.95 -4.10
CA VAL A 554 3.33 21.01 -3.34
C VAL A 554 3.29 22.24 -2.43
N ASP A 555 4.40 22.56 -1.77
CA ASP A 555 4.49 23.76 -0.93
C ASP A 555 4.35 25.05 -1.77
N ALA A 556 5.01 25.13 -2.92
CA ALA A 556 4.82 26.23 -3.86
C ALA A 556 3.36 26.37 -4.35
N SER A 557 2.64 25.24 -4.45
CA SER A 557 1.21 25.26 -4.77
C SER A 557 0.35 25.79 -3.63
N ARG A 558 0.68 25.47 -2.37
CA ARG A 558 -0.04 25.95 -1.18
C ARG A 558 0.07 27.46 -1.01
N ASP A 559 1.20 28.04 -1.38
CA ASP A 559 1.46 29.49 -1.28
C ASP A 559 0.82 30.31 -2.42
N GLY A 560 -0.04 29.71 -3.25
CA GLY A 560 -0.74 30.40 -4.33
C GLY A 560 0.14 30.80 -5.52
N GLN A 561 1.42 30.39 -5.53
CA GLN A 561 2.34 30.60 -6.66
C GLN A 561 2.17 29.57 -7.77
N ALA A 562 1.40 28.49 -7.52
CA ALA A 562 1.11 27.42 -8.46
C ALA A 562 0.64 27.91 -9.85
N ALA A 563 -0.19 28.95 -9.93
CA ALA A 563 -0.69 29.44 -11.22
C ALA A 563 0.42 30.07 -12.09
N ALA A 564 1.43 30.68 -11.47
CA ALA A 564 2.57 31.29 -12.17
C ALA A 564 3.63 30.24 -12.54
N MET A 565 3.89 29.28 -11.64
CA MET A 565 4.78 28.15 -11.93
C MET A 565 4.18 27.20 -12.97
N MET A 566 2.88 26.91 -12.90
CA MET A 566 2.19 26.09 -13.92
C MET A 566 2.18 26.76 -15.29
N LYS A 567 2.00 28.08 -15.38
CA LYS A 567 2.13 28.81 -16.65
C LYS A 567 3.57 28.81 -17.20
N ALA A 568 4.57 28.85 -16.32
CA ALA A 568 5.97 28.91 -16.72
C ALA A 568 6.53 27.54 -17.13
N GLU A 569 6.13 26.45 -16.46
CA GLU A 569 6.67 25.10 -16.69
C GLU A 569 5.80 24.20 -17.58
N PHE A 570 4.48 24.41 -17.65
CA PHE A 570 3.55 23.46 -18.30
C PHE A 570 2.85 23.97 -19.57
N LYS A 571 3.22 25.13 -20.13
CA LYS A 571 2.64 25.71 -21.37
C LYS A 571 1.16 25.32 -21.58
N VAL A 572 0.30 25.79 -20.67
CA VAL A 572 -1.15 25.84 -20.92
C VAL A 572 -1.47 27.06 -21.77
#